data_AF-A0A1I1LE33-F1
#
_entry.id   AF-A0A1I1LE33-F1
#
_cell.length_a   1.000
_cell.length_b   1.000
_cell.length_c   1.000
_cell.angle_alpha   90.00
_cell.angle_beta   90.00
_cell.angle_gamma   90.00
#
_symmetry.space_group_name_H-M   'P 1'
#
loop_
_entity.id
_entity.type
_entity.pdbx_description
1 polymer ?
#
loop_
_entity_poly.entity_id
_entity_poly.type
_entity_poly.pdbx_seq_one_letter_code
_entity_poly.pdbx_strand_id
1 'polypeptide(L)' 'METVNQIISLNASKQDAWNVLADFGNAHKYSKGITNSHLMNEVETDVGTTGYCDLPPVMSME' A
#
# COMPACT_ATOMS: atom_id res chain seq x y z
N MET A 1 -0.43 21.75 -3.15
CA MET A 1 -0.32 20.30 -3.34
C MET A 1 -0.78 20.02 -4.75
N GLU A 2 0.09 19.51 -5.61
CA GLU A 2 -0.29 19.11 -6.96
C GLU A 2 -0.86 17.69 -6.93
N THR A 3 -1.94 17.46 -7.67
CA THR A 3 -2.48 16.11 -7.85
C THR A 3 -1.73 15.42 -8.96
N VAL A 4 -1.13 14.27 -8.66
CA VAL A 4 -0.48 13.41 -9.67
C VAL A 4 -1.44 12.27 -10.00
N ASN A 5 -1.86 12.19 -11.26
CA ASN A 5 -2.67 11.09 -11.79
C ASN A 5 -1.82 10.19 -12.69
N GLN A 6 -1.76 8.90 -12.40
CA GLN A 6 -1.05 7.90 -13.22
C GLN A 6 -1.96 6.73 -13.56
N ILE A 7 -1.83 6.21 -14.78
CA ILE A 7 -2.52 5.00 -15.26
C ILE A 7 -1.45 4.00 -15.65
N ILE A 8 -1.52 2.79 -15.10
CA ILE A 8 -0.55 1.71 -15.34
C ILE A 8 -1.30 0.49 -15.85
N SER A 9 -0.84 -0.07 -16.97
CA SER A 9 -1.35 -1.34 -17.51
C SER A 9 -0.59 -2.51 -16.92
N LEU A 10 -1.32 -3.53 -16.45
CA LEU A 10 -0.75 -4.73 -15.85
C LEU A 10 -1.13 -5.96 -16.69
N ASN A 11 -0.17 -6.87 -16.87
CA ASN A 11 -0.44 -8.19 -17.46
C ASN A 11 -0.84 -9.18 -16.35
N ALA A 12 -1.98 -8.92 -15.71
CA ALA A 12 -2.53 -9.73 -14.64
C ALA A 12 -4.05 -9.71 -14.70
N SER A 13 -4.71 -10.72 -14.11
CA SER A 13 -6.17 -10.69 -13.99
C SER A 13 -6.59 -9.58 -13.03
N LYS A 14 -7.82 -9.06 -13.20
CA LYS A 14 -8.39 -8.09 -12.28
C LYS A 14 -8.40 -8.62 -10.84
N GLN A 15 -8.69 -9.90 -10.66
CA GLN A 15 -8.78 -10.52 -9.34
C GLN A 15 -7.41 -10.58 -8.65
N ASP A 16 -6.36 -10.96 -9.39
CA ASP A 16 -5.01 -11.05 -8.82
C ASP A 16 -4.48 -9.67 -8.43
N ALA A 17 -4.70 -8.66 -9.29
CA ALA A 17 -4.35 -7.28 -8.98
C ALA A 17 -5.12 -6.78 -7.74
N TRP A 18 -6.42 -7.09 -7.64
CA TRP A 18 -7.23 -6.71 -6.49
C TRP A 18 -6.77 -7.40 -5.19
N ASN A 19 -6.44 -8.69 -5.23
CA ASN A 19 -5.99 -9.42 -4.04
C ASN A 19 -4.73 -8.81 -3.43
N VAL A 20 -3.82 -8.27 -4.26
CA VAL A 20 -2.63 -7.54 -3.78
C VAL A 20 -3.02 -6.20 -3.18
N LEU A 21 -3.86 -5.42 -3.86
CA LEU A 21 -4.24 -4.07 -3.41
C LEU A 21 -5.16 -4.06 -2.19
N ALA A 22 -5.99 -5.09 -2.04
CA ALA A 22 -6.90 -5.24 -0.90
C ALA A 22 -6.18 -5.69 0.38
N ASP A 23 -4.92 -6.15 0.29
CA ASP A 23 -4.09 -6.50 1.44
C ASP A 23 -3.55 -5.23 2.14
N PHE A 24 -4.47 -4.44 2.70
CA PHE A 24 -4.20 -3.12 3.28
C PHE A 24 -3.17 -3.17 4.42
N GLY A 25 -3.18 -4.23 5.20
CA GLY A 25 -2.25 -4.44 6.32
C GLY A 25 -0.82 -4.74 5.88
N ASN A 26 -0.57 -5.10 4.62
CA ASN A 26 0.75 -5.55 4.15
C ASN A 26 1.26 -4.75 2.95
N ALA A 27 1.06 -3.42 2.96
CA ALA A 27 1.49 -2.52 1.90
C ALA A 27 2.99 -2.61 1.54
N HIS A 28 3.83 -3.04 2.49
CA HIS A 28 5.26 -3.30 2.28
C HIS A 28 5.55 -4.37 1.21
N LYS A 29 4.60 -5.27 0.92
CA LYS A 29 4.76 -6.31 -0.12
C LYS A 29 4.75 -5.75 -1.54
N TYR A 30 4.10 -4.61 -1.76
CA TYR A 30 3.87 -4.05 -3.09
C TYR A 30 4.33 -2.60 -3.26
N SER A 31 4.64 -1.89 -2.17
CA SER A 31 5.22 -0.54 -2.22
C SER A 31 6.67 -0.56 -1.79
N LYS A 32 7.58 -0.23 -2.73
CA LYS A 32 9.03 -0.16 -2.46
C LYS A 32 9.41 0.92 -1.44
N GLY A 33 8.54 1.90 -1.21
CA GLY A 33 8.76 3.00 -0.26
C GLY A 33 8.27 2.70 1.16
N ILE A 34 7.79 1.50 1.45
CA ILE A 34 7.31 1.10 2.77
C ILE A 34 8.17 -0.06 3.25
N THR A 35 8.85 0.10 4.39
CA THR A 35 9.73 -0.94 4.94
C THR A 35 8.96 -1.94 5.80
N ASN A 36 7.89 -1.49 6.45
CA ASN A 36 7.01 -2.32 7.27
C ASN A 36 5.59 -1.73 7.27
N SER A 37 4.58 -2.59 7.41
CA SER A 37 3.19 -2.17 7.56
C SER A 37 2.38 -3.21 8.33
N HIS A 38 1.38 -2.73 9.06
CA HIS A 38 0.43 -3.56 9.79
C HIS A 38 -0.86 -2.79 10.08
N LEU A 39 -1.93 -3.52 10.38
CA LEU A 39 -3.20 -2.94 10.82
C LEU A 39 -3.11 -2.48 12.28
N MET A 40 -3.83 -1.41 12.61
CA MET A 40 -3.93 -0.90 13.98
C MET A 40 -5.23 -1.32 14.68
N ASN A 41 -6.10 -2.02 13.97
CA ASN A 41 -7.37 -2.55 14.46
C ASN A 41 -7.58 -3.97 13.90
N GLU A 42 -8.44 -4.74 14.57
CA GLU A 42 -8.74 -6.13 14.20
C GLU A 42 -9.64 -6.25 12.96
N VAL A 43 -10.25 -5.15 12.51
CA VAL A 43 -11.12 -5.13 11.33
C VAL A 43 -10.26 -4.92 10.10
N GLU A 44 -10.07 -5.98 9.31
CA GLU A 44 -9.13 -5.97 8.18
C GLU A 44 -9.67 -5.23 6.95
N THR A 45 -10.99 -5.19 6.76
CA THR A 45 -11.61 -4.75 5.49
C THR A 45 -12.88 -3.94 5.72
N ASP A 46 -12.80 -2.83 6.44
CA ASP A 46 -13.92 -1.89 6.54
C ASP A 46 -13.47 -0.42 6.45
N VAL A 47 -14.42 0.45 6.10
CA VAL A 47 -14.19 1.89 6.08
C VAL A 47 -13.89 2.36 7.50
N GLY A 48 -12.76 3.03 7.67
CA GLY A 48 -12.26 3.46 8.97
C GLY A 48 -11.17 2.55 9.55
N THR A 49 -10.84 1.45 8.89
CA THR A 49 -9.63 0.68 9.20
C THR A 49 -8.38 1.54 9.03
N THR A 50 -7.50 1.50 10.03
CA THR A 50 -6.28 2.30 10.08
C THR A 50 -5.06 1.40 9.99
N GLY A 51 -4.13 1.73 9.09
CA GLY A 51 -2.86 1.04 8.93
C GLY A 51 -1.70 1.92 9.38
N TYR A 52 -0.66 1.29 9.92
CA TYR A 52 0.63 1.91 10.19
C TYR A 52 1.62 1.52 9.09
N CYS A 53 2.47 2.46 8.66
CA CYS A 53 3.50 2.24 7.65
C CYS A 53 4.81 2.92 8.08
N ASP A 54 5.88 2.13 8.18
CA ASP A 54 7.22 2.67 8.31
C ASP A 54 7.72 3.13 6.94
N LEU A 55 8.08 4.41 6.85
CA LEU A 55 8.72 4.99 5.69
C LEU A 55 10.24 4.98 5.88
N PRO A 56 11.03 4.78 4.81
CA PRO A 56 12.47 4.90 4.89
C PRO A 56 12.86 6.31 5.38
N PRO A 57 13.95 6.44 6.15
CA PRO A 57 14.41 7.73 6.61
C PRO A 57 14.66 8.68 5.43
N VAL A 58 14.35 9.96 5.63
CA VAL A 58 14.40 11.01 4.59
C VAL A 58 15.79 11.18 3.97
N MET A 59 16.86 10.65 4.59
CA MET A 59 18.23 10.66 4.07
C MET A 59 18.55 9.52 3.07
N SER A 60 17.62 8.62 2.77
CA SER A 60 17.87 7.46 1.88
C SER A 60 17.34 7.62 0.45
N MET A 61 16.80 8.79 0.11
CA MET A 61 16.33 9.10 -1.25
C MET A 61 17.41 9.86 -2.01
N GLU A 62 18.45 9.14 -2.45
CA GLU A 62 19.33 9.57 -3.56
C GLU A 62 18.86 8.94 -4.87
#